data_AF-A0A1L3MKC1-F1
#
_entry.id   AF-A0A1L3MKC1-F1
#
_cell.length_a   1.000
_cell.length_b   1.000
_cell.length_c   1.000
_cell.angle_alpha   90.00
_cell.angle_beta   90.00
_cell.angle_gamma   90.00
#
_symmetry.space_group_name_H-M   'P 1'
#
loop_
_entity.id
_entity.type
_entity.pdbx_description
1 polymer ?
#
loop_
_entity_poly.entity_id
_entity_poly.type
_entity_poly.pdbx_seq_one_letter_code
_entity_poly.pdbx_strand_id
1 'polypeptide(L)'
;MDAAVDAELLRREVIAAALRVRAEERGGAIPLSELADFELPDGSRQRLFDPGKGGIWNPKDFLATLAIVTSPDGPYADRESGGLLTYSYQKGPDGGKNLKLRRALELNLPVIRFNKIAKNYYVPIYPVYVVGDNPITREFILTVDEAIRAVPGAEMSPIEKLYAARIVQQGSSYLRWG
;
A
#
# COMPACT_ATOMS: atom_id res chain seq x y z
N MET A 1 -3.27 -16.68 -13.77
CA MET A 1 -3.61 -16.02 -12.49
C MET A 1 -5.03 -16.42 -12.14
N ASP A 2 -5.41 -16.50 -10.87
CA ASP A 2 -6.76 -16.92 -10.46
C ASP A 2 -7.79 -15.85 -10.87
N ALA A 3 -8.91 -16.25 -11.48
CA ALA A 3 -9.94 -15.33 -11.97
C ALA A 3 -10.48 -14.39 -10.89
N ALA A 4 -10.52 -14.83 -9.62
CA ALA A 4 -10.92 -13.98 -8.50
C ALA A 4 -9.88 -12.88 -8.20
N VAL A 5 -8.58 -13.20 -8.34
CA VAL A 5 -7.48 -12.25 -8.15
C VAL A 5 -7.49 -11.22 -9.27
N ASP A 6 -7.71 -11.64 -10.52
CA ASP A 6 -7.78 -10.75 -11.69
C ASP A 6 -8.98 -9.79 -11.59
N ALA A 7 -10.14 -10.29 -11.16
CA ALA A 7 -11.32 -9.45 -10.93
C ALA A 7 -11.10 -8.41 -9.81
N GLU A 8 -10.45 -8.81 -8.71
CA GLU A 8 -10.11 -7.88 -7.64
C GLU A 8 -9.07 -6.85 -8.07
N LEU A 9 -8.05 -7.24 -8.85
CA LEU A 9 -7.08 -6.32 -9.39
C LEU A 9 -7.75 -5.26 -10.26
N LEU A 10 -8.65 -5.67 -11.17
CA LEU A 10 -9.42 -4.72 -11.98
C LEU A 10 -10.23 -3.74 -11.12
N ARG A 11 -10.87 -4.25 -10.06
CA ARG A 11 -11.61 -3.41 -9.11
C ARG A 11 -10.70 -2.39 -8.40
N ARG A 12 -9.49 -2.80 -8.01
CA ARG A 12 -8.49 -1.90 -7.41
C ARG A 12 -8.04 -0.81 -8.38
N GLU A 13 -7.82 -1.15 -9.65
CA GLU A 13 -7.48 -0.17 -10.70
C GLU A 13 -8.60 0.87 -10.91
N VAL A 14 -9.87 0.44 -10.93
CA VAL A 14 -11.03 1.35 -11.04
C VAL A 14 -11.09 2.30 -9.84
N ILE A 15 -10.94 1.77 -8.62
CA ILE A 15 -10.91 2.57 -7.38
C ILE A 15 -9.76 3.58 -7.43
N ALA A 16 -8.55 3.14 -7.82
CA ALA A 16 -7.36 3.99 -7.87
C ALA A 16 -7.48 5.10 -8.91
N ALA A 17 -8.02 4.79 -10.10
CA ALA A 17 -8.27 5.78 -11.15
C ALA A 17 -9.26 6.86 -10.67
N ALA A 18 -10.36 6.45 -10.02
CA ALA A 18 -11.34 7.36 -9.46
C ALA A 18 -10.75 8.22 -8.32
N LEU A 19 -9.97 7.61 -7.42
CA LEU A 19 -9.25 8.32 -6.36
C LEU A 19 -8.30 9.38 -6.91
N ARG A 20 -7.55 9.06 -7.98
CA ARG A 20 -6.59 10.00 -8.58
C ARG A 20 -7.29 11.23 -9.13
N VAL A 21 -8.35 11.03 -9.94
CA VAL A 21 -9.17 12.14 -10.46
C VAL A 21 -9.72 12.98 -9.30
N ARG A 22 -10.30 12.34 -8.29
CA ARG A 22 -10.87 13.05 -7.15
C ARG A 22 -9.84 13.79 -6.30
N ALA A 23 -8.63 13.24 -6.16
CA ALA A 23 -7.53 13.91 -5.49
C ALA A 23 -7.11 15.15 -6.28
N GLU A 24 -6.94 15.06 -7.59
CA GLU A 24 -6.61 16.18 -8.48
C GLU A 24 -7.66 17.32 -8.33
N GLU A 25 -8.95 17.00 -8.36
CA GLU A 25 -10.06 17.95 -8.14
C GLU A 25 -10.02 18.65 -6.77
N ARG A 26 -9.48 17.99 -5.76
CA ARG A 26 -9.36 18.49 -4.37
C ARG A 26 -8.02 19.14 -4.06
N GLY A 27 -7.14 19.31 -5.05
CA GLY A 27 -5.79 19.87 -4.85
C GLY A 27 -4.81 18.90 -4.19
N GLY A 28 -5.02 17.60 -4.37
CA GLY A 28 -4.11 16.51 -4.01
C GLY A 28 -4.50 15.70 -2.77
N ALA A 29 -5.41 16.19 -1.92
CA ALA A 29 -5.80 15.50 -0.69
C ALA A 29 -7.31 15.34 -0.55
N ILE A 30 -7.75 14.18 -0.06
CA ILE A 30 -9.16 13.81 0.08
C ILE A 30 -9.55 13.81 1.57
N PRO A 31 -10.69 14.42 1.94
CA PRO A 31 -11.18 14.39 3.31
C PRO A 31 -11.66 12.99 3.73
N LEU A 32 -11.48 12.65 5.01
CA LEU A 32 -11.88 11.37 5.58
C LEU A 32 -13.37 11.04 5.35
N SER A 33 -14.23 12.05 5.43
CA SER A 33 -15.67 11.89 5.24
C SER A 33 -16.00 11.32 3.86
N GLU A 34 -15.21 11.67 2.85
CA GLU A 34 -15.37 11.19 1.49
C GLU A 34 -14.75 9.81 1.30
N LEU A 35 -13.58 9.54 1.89
CA LEU A 35 -12.99 8.19 1.89
C LEU A 35 -13.83 7.15 2.64
N ALA A 36 -14.65 7.61 3.60
CA ALA A 36 -15.55 6.75 4.37
C ALA A 36 -16.77 6.26 3.55
N ASP A 37 -17.12 6.96 2.48
CA ASP A 37 -18.25 6.65 1.58
C ASP A 37 -17.94 7.13 0.15
N PHE A 38 -16.88 6.56 -0.46
CA PHE A 38 -16.34 7.04 -1.72
C PHE A 38 -17.23 6.62 -2.90
N GLU A 39 -17.56 7.56 -3.80
CA GLU A 39 -18.30 7.28 -5.03
C GLU A 39 -17.38 6.77 -6.12
N LEU A 40 -17.76 5.68 -6.77
CA LEU A 40 -17.13 5.19 -7.99
C LEU A 40 -17.85 5.73 -9.23
N PRO A 41 -17.21 5.69 -10.42
CA PRO A 41 -17.79 6.23 -11.64
C PRO A 41 -19.13 5.59 -12.07
N ASP A 42 -19.40 4.36 -11.62
CA ASP A 42 -20.66 3.65 -11.84
C ASP A 42 -21.76 4.02 -10.83
N GLY A 43 -21.51 4.99 -9.95
CA GLY A 43 -22.40 5.43 -8.88
C GLY A 43 -22.40 4.53 -7.65
N SER A 44 -21.64 3.43 -7.65
CA SER A 44 -21.52 2.57 -6.47
C SER A 44 -20.68 3.23 -5.36
N ARG A 45 -20.89 2.79 -4.11
CA ARG A 45 -20.17 3.29 -2.95
C ARG A 45 -19.14 2.26 -2.46
N GLN A 46 -17.91 2.72 -2.24
CA GLN A 46 -16.84 1.93 -1.65
C GLN A 46 -16.26 2.65 -0.43
N ARG A 47 -16.27 2.00 0.73
CA ARG A 47 -15.50 2.48 1.87
C ARG A 47 -14.01 2.19 1.65
N LEU A 48 -13.18 3.22 1.75
CA LEU A 48 -11.73 3.13 1.54
C LEU A 48 -10.92 3.32 2.82
N PHE A 49 -11.60 3.57 3.95
CA PHE A 49 -10.96 3.85 5.23
C PHE A 49 -11.58 3.03 6.37
N ASP A 50 -10.76 2.65 7.35
CA ASP A 50 -11.19 1.90 8.52
C ASP A 50 -12.09 2.75 9.45
N PRO A 51 -13.35 2.35 9.72
CA PRO A 51 -14.23 3.09 10.62
C PRO A 51 -13.69 3.18 12.05
N GLY A 52 -12.86 2.22 12.48
CA GLY A 52 -12.16 2.26 13.77
C GLY A 52 -10.96 3.22 13.78
N LYS A 53 -10.69 3.92 12.67
CA LYS A 53 -9.50 4.76 12.45
C LYS A 53 -8.17 4.03 12.67
N GLY A 54 -8.15 2.73 12.40
CA GLY A 54 -6.92 1.94 12.39
C GLY A 54 -6.08 2.19 11.14
N GLY A 55 -4.84 1.72 11.18
CA GLY A 55 -3.89 1.87 10.08
C GLY A 55 -4.15 0.96 8.89
N ILE A 56 -4.89 -0.15 9.07
CA ILE A 56 -5.14 -1.15 8.02
C ILE A 56 -6.64 -1.29 7.77
N TRP A 57 -7.05 -1.12 6.52
CA TRP A 57 -8.44 -1.29 6.08
C TRP A 57 -8.62 -2.54 5.21
N ASN A 58 -9.48 -3.43 5.70
CA ASN A 58 -9.76 -4.73 5.12
C ASN A 58 -11.27 -4.90 4.91
N PRO A 59 -11.83 -4.42 3.78
CA PRO A 59 -13.20 -4.75 3.42
C PRO A 59 -13.43 -6.26 3.37
N LYS A 60 -14.67 -6.69 3.65
CA LYS A 60 -15.02 -8.12 3.70
C LYS A 60 -14.93 -8.78 2.33
N ASP A 61 -15.29 -8.04 1.29
CA ASP A 61 -15.41 -8.43 -0.12
C ASP A 61 -14.10 -8.34 -0.92
N PHE A 62 -12.97 -8.12 -0.25
CA PHE A 62 -11.64 -8.15 -0.84
C PHE A 62 -10.84 -9.32 -0.26
N LEU A 63 -10.12 -10.04 -1.10
CA LEU A 63 -9.22 -11.15 -0.81
C LEU A 63 -8.06 -10.70 0.09
N ALA A 64 -7.56 -9.49 -0.13
CA ALA A 64 -6.41 -8.91 0.57
C ALA A 64 -6.72 -7.50 1.13
N THR A 65 -5.77 -6.93 1.89
CA THR A 65 -5.88 -5.55 2.38
C THR A 65 -6.14 -4.59 1.22
N LEU A 66 -7.10 -3.68 1.39
CA LEU A 66 -7.38 -2.66 0.37
C LEU A 66 -6.50 -1.43 0.57
N ALA A 67 -6.43 -0.93 1.80
CA ALA A 67 -5.72 0.30 2.08
C ALA A 67 -4.97 0.26 3.41
N ILE A 68 -3.87 1.01 3.45
CA ILE A 68 -3.12 1.33 4.67
C ILE A 68 -3.05 2.84 4.87
N VAL A 69 -2.85 3.26 6.11
CA VAL A 69 -2.68 4.66 6.50
C VAL A 69 -1.31 4.82 7.11
N THR A 70 -0.56 5.80 6.63
CA THR A 70 0.69 6.27 7.26
C THR A 70 0.46 7.69 7.78
N SER A 71 1.06 7.99 8.93
CA SER A 71 0.91 9.29 9.60
C SER A 71 2.27 9.73 10.13
N PRO A 72 2.74 10.95 9.82
CA PRO A 72 3.99 11.47 10.38
C PRO A 72 3.92 11.60 11.92
N ASP A 73 2.73 11.83 12.47
CA ASP A 73 2.48 11.90 13.92
C ASP A 73 2.08 10.55 14.55
N GLY A 74 2.25 9.44 13.82
CA GLY A 74 1.86 8.12 14.29
C GLY A 74 2.77 7.61 15.41
N PRO A 75 2.30 6.69 16.28
CA PRO A 75 3.12 6.08 17.33
C PRO A 75 4.21 5.14 16.79
N TYR A 76 4.28 4.97 15.46
CA TYR A 76 5.25 4.14 14.75
C TYR A 76 6.07 5.05 13.84
N ALA A 77 7.39 4.99 13.96
CA ALA A 77 8.30 5.64 13.02
C ALA A 77 8.30 4.82 11.72
N ASP A 78 7.31 5.06 10.86
CA ASP A 78 7.33 4.56 9.49
C ASP A 78 8.64 5.08 8.84
N ARG A 79 9.54 4.15 8.52
CA ARG A 79 10.86 4.48 7.97
C ARG A 79 10.81 4.29 6.47
N GLU A 80 11.09 5.36 5.73
CA GLU A 80 11.31 5.30 4.29
C GLU A 80 12.79 5.44 3.98
N SER A 81 13.33 4.49 3.22
CA SER A 81 14.71 4.54 2.75
C SER A 81 14.84 3.79 1.44
N GLY A 82 15.41 4.42 0.42
CA GLY A 82 15.70 3.77 -0.87
C GLY A 82 14.46 3.21 -1.56
N GLY A 83 13.30 3.89 -1.47
CA GLY A 83 12.04 3.44 -2.09
C GLY A 83 11.29 2.34 -1.32
N LEU A 84 11.79 1.95 -0.14
CA LEU A 84 11.14 0.99 0.74
C LEU A 84 10.52 1.68 1.95
N LEU A 85 9.29 1.30 2.29
CA LEU A 85 8.57 1.67 3.50
C LEU A 85 8.57 0.48 4.46
N THR A 86 9.09 0.66 5.68
CA THR A 86 8.88 -0.29 6.79
C THR A 86 7.60 0.07 7.53
N TYR A 87 6.62 -0.83 7.51
CA TYR A 87 5.29 -0.63 8.09
C TYR A 87 5.05 -1.58 9.26
N SER A 88 4.81 -1.02 10.45
CA SER A 88 4.62 -1.82 11.66
C SER A 88 3.32 -2.61 11.62
N TYR A 89 3.33 -3.83 12.17
CA TYR A 89 2.10 -4.58 12.40
C TYR A 89 1.13 -3.80 13.28
N GLN A 90 -0.15 -3.84 12.91
CA GLN A 90 -1.19 -3.31 13.79
C GLN A 90 -1.28 -4.19 15.05
N LYS A 91 -1.18 -3.57 16.23
CA LYS A 91 -1.42 -4.22 17.53
C LYS A 91 -2.92 -4.41 17.76
N GLY A 92 -3.31 -5.53 18.36
CA GLY A 92 -4.70 -5.82 18.72
C GLY A 92 -4.96 -7.33 18.79
N PRO A 93 -6.09 -7.74 19.41
CA PRO A 93 -6.42 -9.15 19.62
C PRO A 93 -6.64 -9.92 18.32
N ASP A 94 -6.99 -9.23 17.23
CA ASP A 94 -7.53 -9.94 16.08
C ASP A 94 -6.48 -10.58 15.19
N GLY A 95 -5.23 -10.08 15.12
CA GLY A 95 -4.18 -10.56 14.19
C GLY A 95 -4.55 -10.49 12.68
N GLY A 96 -5.83 -10.47 12.35
CA GLY A 96 -6.42 -10.66 11.03
C GLY A 96 -6.26 -9.45 10.14
N LYS A 97 -6.04 -8.26 10.73
CA LYS A 97 -5.65 -7.09 9.94
C LYS A 97 -4.32 -7.33 9.24
N ASN A 98 -3.33 -7.85 9.97
CA ASN A 98 -2.02 -8.21 9.42
C ASN A 98 -2.12 -9.42 8.48
N LEU A 99 -3.02 -10.39 8.74
CA LEU A 99 -3.21 -11.55 7.85
C LEU A 99 -3.61 -11.16 6.42
N LYS A 100 -4.55 -10.22 6.25
CA LYS A 100 -4.94 -9.75 4.92
C LYS A 100 -3.87 -8.88 4.24
N LEU A 101 -2.97 -8.25 5.01
CA LEU A 101 -1.84 -7.53 4.44
C LEU A 101 -0.74 -8.51 3.97
N ARG A 102 -0.49 -9.59 4.72
CA ARG A 102 0.28 -10.75 4.24
C ARG A 102 -0.36 -11.36 2.99
N ARG A 103 -1.69 -11.46 2.94
CA ARG A 103 -2.38 -11.97 1.74
C ARG A 103 -2.14 -11.09 0.51
N ALA A 104 -1.97 -9.77 0.69
CA ALA A 104 -1.59 -8.87 -0.41
C ALA A 104 -0.21 -9.21 -0.99
N LEU A 105 0.76 -9.58 -0.13
CA LEU A 105 2.08 -10.09 -0.54
C LEU A 105 1.93 -11.40 -1.32
N GLU A 106 1.21 -12.39 -0.76
CA GLU A 106 1.04 -13.72 -1.37
C GLU A 106 0.33 -13.67 -2.73
N LEU A 107 -0.68 -12.81 -2.86
CA LEU A 107 -1.46 -12.63 -4.09
C LEU A 107 -0.86 -11.60 -5.05
N ASN A 108 0.22 -10.92 -4.64
CA ASN A 108 0.83 -9.81 -5.39
C ASN A 108 -0.20 -8.72 -5.76
N LEU A 109 -1.14 -8.44 -4.86
CA LEU A 109 -2.16 -7.41 -5.04
C LEU A 109 -1.68 -6.07 -4.46
N PRO A 110 -1.77 -4.96 -5.21
CA PRO A 110 -1.39 -3.64 -4.71
C PRO A 110 -2.38 -3.15 -3.66
N VAL A 111 -1.89 -2.39 -2.69
CA VAL A 111 -2.69 -1.67 -1.70
C VAL A 111 -2.65 -0.17 -1.98
N ILE A 112 -3.68 0.55 -1.53
CA ILE A 112 -3.68 2.01 -1.51
C ILE A 112 -3.01 2.47 -0.22
N ARG A 113 -2.02 3.34 -0.31
CA ARG A 113 -1.44 4.01 0.85
C ARG A 113 -2.03 5.40 0.98
N PHE A 114 -2.66 5.69 2.10
CA PHE A 114 -3.12 7.03 2.46
C PHE A 114 -2.11 7.71 3.38
N ASN A 115 -1.50 8.79 2.91
CA ASN A 115 -0.61 9.64 3.70
C ASN A 115 -1.43 10.72 4.38
N LYS A 116 -1.52 10.66 5.71
CA LYS A 116 -2.17 11.71 6.48
C LYS A 116 -1.31 12.98 6.47
N ILE A 117 -1.84 14.06 5.92
CA ILE A 117 -1.13 15.35 5.86
C ILE A 117 -1.70 16.40 6.81
N ALA A 118 -2.96 16.21 7.25
CA ALA A 118 -3.61 17.05 8.24
C ALA A 118 -4.70 16.24 8.96
N LYS A 119 -5.34 16.83 9.97
CA LYS A 119 -6.48 16.20 10.65
C LYS A 119 -7.59 15.89 9.63
N ASN A 120 -7.85 14.60 9.42
CA ASN A 120 -8.86 14.08 8.49
C ASN A 120 -8.60 14.36 7.00
N TYR A 121 -7.36 14.65 6.57
CA TYR A 121 -7.02 14.80 5.15
C TYR A 121 -5.87 13.87 4.76
N TYR A 122 -6.03 13.19 3.62
CA TYR A 122 -5.12 12.14 3.18
C TYR A 122 -4.79 12.28 1.69
N VAL A 123 -3.51 12.09 1.36
CA VAL A 123 -3.04 11.96 -0.02
C VAL A 123 -3.00 10.47 -0.38
N PRO A 124 -3.71 10.02 -1.42
CA PRO A 124 -3.63 8.63 -1.89
C PRO A 124 -2.36 8.39 -2.70
N ILE A 125 -1.73 7.24 -2.48
CA ILE A 125 -0.61 6.71 -3.26
C ILE A 125 -0.99 5.30 -3.70
N TYR A 126 -0.92 5.05 -5.00
CA TYR A 126 -1.18 3.77 -5.62
C TYR A 126 -0.39 3.67 -6.93
N PRO A 127 0.12 2.48 -7.32
CA PRO A 127 0.09 1.24 -6.56
C PRO A 127 1.19 1.17 -5.48
N VAL A 128 0.90 0.52 -4.34
CA VAL A 128 1.91 0.15 -3.33
C VAL A 128 1.88 -1.35 -3.13
N TYR A 129 3.03 -2.00 -3.22
CA TYR A 129 3.15 -3.44 -3.05
C TYR A 129 3.79 -3.80 -1.72
N VAL A 130 3.26 -4.83 -1.06
CA VAL A 130 3.98 -5.50 0.01
C VAL A 130 5.01 -6.42 -0.64
N VAL A 131 6.28 -6.23 -0.30
CA VAL A 131 7.41 -7.00 -0.84
C VAL A 131 8.10 -7.84 0.21
N GLY A 132 7.79 -7.65 1.50
CA GLY A 132 8.33 -8.48 2.57
C GLY A 132 7.43 -8.51 3.80
N ASP A 133 7.54 -9.60 4.54
CA ASP A 133 6.89 -9.80 5.83
C ASP A 133 7.89 -10.40 6.82
N ASN A 134 8.17 -9.69 7.91
CA ASN A 134 9.04 -10.14 8.98
C ASN A 134 8.23 -10.36 10.27
N PRO A 135 7.85 -11.60 10.60
CA PRO A 135 7.08 -11.89 11.81
C PRO A 135 7.90 -11.73 13.10
N ILE A 136 9.24 -11.78 13.03
CA ILE A 136 10.12 -11.63 14.20
C ILE A 136 10.14 -10.15 14.63
N THR A 137 10.38 -9.23 13.70
CA THR A 137 10.36 -7.78 13.98
C THR A 137 8.95 -7.19 13.94
N ARG A 138 7.97 -7.96 13.44
CA ARG A 138 6.55 -7.57 13.28
C ARG A 138 6.39 -6.36 12.37
N GLU A 139 7.04 -6.43 11.21
CA GLU A 139 7.06 -5.37 10.21
C GLU A 139 6.79 -5.95 8.82
N PHE A 140 6.03 -5.20 8.02
CA PHE A 140 5.95 -5.38 6.56
C PHE A 140 6.92 -4.43 5.87
N ILE A 141 7.40 -4.83 4.70
CA ILE A 141 8.17 -3.97 3.79
C ILE A 141 7.32 -3.70 2.56
N LEU A 142 7.13 -2.44 2.22
CA LEU A 142 6.33 -2.01 1.07
C LEU A 142 7.15 -1.14 0.10
N THR A 143 6.72 -1.05 -1.15
CA THR A 143 7.35 -0.18 -2.16
C THR A 143 6.35 0.33 -3.20
N VAL A 144 6.67 1.48 -3.78
CA VAL A 144 6.06 2.03 -5.00
C VAL A 144 6.90 1.75 -6.25
N ASP A 145 8.13 1.26 -6.08
CA ASP A 145 9.12 1.12 -7.15
C ASP A 145 8.97 -0.23 -7.85
N GLU A 146 8.69 -0.18 -9.15
CA GLU A 146 8.50 -1.37 -9.98
C GLU A 146 9.79 -2.19 -10.14
N ALA A 147 10.96 -1.54 -10.18
CA ALA A 147 12.22 -2.22 -10.30
C ALA A 147 12.56 -2.98 -9.00
N ILE A 148 12.23 -2.42 -7.84
CA ILE A 148 12.34 -3.12 -6.55
C ILE A 148 11.35 -4.29 -6.50
N ARG A 149 10.11 -4.11 -6.98
CA ARG A 149 9.11 -5.18 -7.06
C ARG A 149 9.56 -6.33 -7.96
N ALA A 150 10.24 -6.04 -9.07
CA ALA A 150 10.70 -7.03 -10.03
C ALA A 150 11.87 -7.89 -9.52
N VAL A 151 12.51 -7.53 -8.39
CA VAL A 151 13.57 -8.33 -7.77
C VAL A 151 12.97 -9.64 -7.23
N PRO A 152 13.31 -10.81 -7.80
CA PRO A 152 12.80 -12.08 -7.31
C PRO A 152 13.39 -12.41 -5.93
N GLY A 153 12.56 -12.71 -4.94
CA GLY A 153 13.07 -13.11 -3.62
C GLY A 153 12.02 -13.11 -2.51
N ALA A 154 11.20 -14.16 -2.44
CA ALA A 154 10.34 -14.43 -1.30
C ALA A 154 11.15 -14.73 -0.01
N GLU A 155 12.44 -15.09 -0.14
CA GLU A 155 13.32 -15.39 1.00
C GLU A 155 14.32 -14.28 1.35
N MET A 156 14.39 -13.19 0.56
CA MET A 156 15.29 -12.08 0.89
C MET A 156 14.76 -11.35 2.12
N SER A 157 15.63 -11.27 3.13
CA SER A 157 15.46 -10.45 4.31
C SER A 157 15.23 -8.98 3.93
N PRO A 158 14.59 -8.17 4.80
CA PRO A 158 14.42 -6.74 4.57
C PRO A 158 15.72 -6.01 4.21
N ILE A 159 16.84 -6.47 4.78
CA ILE A 159 18.18 -5.94 4.51
C ILE A 159 18.62 -6.29 3.08
N GLU A 160 18.43 -7.52 2.63
CA GLU A 160 18.77 -7.92 1.26
C GLU A 160 17.92 -7.19 0.22
N LYS A 161 16.64 -6.89 0.52
CA LYS A 161 15.79 -6.03 -0.32
C LYS A 161 16.28 -4.59 -0.37
N LEU A 162 16.72 -4.02 0.76
CA LEU A 162 17.37 -2.71 0.80
C LEU A 162 18.68 -2.69 -0.01
N TYR A 163 19.49 -3.75 0.06
CA TYR A 163 20.69 -3.90 -0.75
C TYR A 163 20.37 -4.02 -2.24
N ALA A 164 19.41 -4.85 -2.62
CA ALA A 164 18.98 -4.99 -4.00
C ALA A 164 18.43 -3.67 -4.57
N ALA A 165 17.59 -2.96 -3.80
CA ALA A 165 17.09 -1.64 -4.15
C ALA A 165 18.23 -0.64 -4.39
N ARG A 166 19.27 -0.67 -3.55
CA ARG A 166 20.45 0.21 -3.69
C ARG A 166 21.28 -0.11 -4.94
N ILE A 167 21.43 -1.40 -5.29
CA ILE A 167 22.12 -1.81 -6.52
C ILE A 167 21.34 -1.34 -7.76
N VAL A 168 20.01 -1.49 -7.77
CA VAL A 168 19.15 -1.01 -8.86
C VAL A 168 19.28 0.51 -9.04
N GLN A 169 19.25 1.28 -7.95
CA GLN A 169 19.43 2.74 -8.01
C GLN A 169 20.82 3.17 -8.50
N GLN A 170 21.87 2.42 -8.18
CA GLN A 170 23.23 2.72 -8.64
C GLN A 170 23.50 2.23 -10.07
N GLY A 171 22.87 1.14 -10.51
CA GLY A 171 23.02 0.56 -11.84
C GLY A 171 22.33 1.35 -12.96
N SER A 172 21.38 2.23 -12.64
CA SER A 172 20.72 3.11 -13.63
C SER A 172 21.65 4.21 -14.19
N SER A 173 22.85 4.38 -13.62
CA SER A 173 23.87 5.33 -14.09
C SER A 173 24.74 4.80 -15.24
N TYR A 174 24.69 3.50 -15.58
CA TYR A 174 25.64 2.88 -16.53
C TYR A 174 25.06 2.47 -17.91
N LEU A 175 23.91 3.02 -18.32
CA LEU A 175 23.30 2.77 -19.64
C LEU A 175 23.04 4.04 -20.46
N ARG A 176 23.93 5.02 -20.37
CA ARG A 176 24.17 5.96 -21.48
C ARG A 176 25.61 5.75 -21.95
N TRP A 177 25.77 5.77 -23.27
CA TRP A 177 26.97 5.48 -24.09
C TRP A 177 27.07 4.04 -24.60
N GLY A 178 26.76 3.93 -25.89
CA GLY A 178 26.85 2.77 -26.75
C GLY A 178 26.12 3.10 -28.05
#